data_AF-A0A2E3FJC6-F1
#
_entry.id   AF-A0A2E3FJC6-F1
#
_cell.length_a   1.000
_cell.length_b   1.000
_cell.length_c   1.000
_cell.angle_alpha   90.00
_cell.angle_beta   90.00
_cell.angle_gamma   90.00
#
_symmetry.space_group_name_H-M   'P 1'
#
loop_
_entity.id
_entity.type
_entity.pdbx_description
1 polymer ?
#
loop_
_entity_poly.entity_id
_entity_poly.type
_entity_poly.pdbx_seq_one_letter_code
_entity_poly.pdbx_strand_id
1 'polypeptide(L)'
;MTRFFLKLLFIFFLISCNGNSANQRTEVITDSYFFQKNTFNMNLYKCNSPNQNFNSTYKKTSDFSNFYKFSELIEKDEGVDNCVLIYAQINELTPLKEQLLMGDVYMEVSKCTSKVEEDILIDSLNPYLNYLKENNVQVWTGISNLEKDNFLWINIWESEEYREKLLLEWVNSNNSGKIAKTLMASAVCENPSTYLFL
;
A
#
# COMPACT_ATOMS: atom_id res chain seq x y z
N MET A 1 67.51 -16.98 -35.67
CA MET A 1 67.84 -17.74 -34.45
C MET A 1 66.62 -17.68 -33.54
N THR A 2 65.76 -18.69 -33.63
CA THR A 2 65.72 -19.83 -32.69
C THR A 2 65.33 -19.42 -31.27
N ARG A 3 64.13 -19.90 -30.90
CA ARG A 3 63.86 -20.62 -29.65
C ARG A 3 63.76 -19.74 -28.39
N PHE A 4 62.87 -19.97 -27.43
CA PHE A 4 62.03 -21.13 -27.16
C PHE A 4 61.01 -20.73 -26.07
N PHE A 5 59.81 -21.29 -26.19
CA PHE A 5 59.13 -22.05 -25.14
C PHE A 5 58.79 -21.36 -23.81
N LEU A 6 57.48 -21.21 -23.52
CA LEU A 6 56.67 -22.18 -22.75
C LEU A 6 56.59 -21.69 -21.29
N LYS A 7 55.43 -21.41 -20.70
CA LYS A 7 54.24 -22.25 -20.48
C LYS A 7 53.04 -21.31 -20.29
N LEU A 8 51.87 -21.44 -20.93
CA LEU A 8 51.03 -22.62 -21.21
C LEU A 8 50.38 -23.19 -19.93
N LEU A 9 49.12 -22.78 -19.70
CA LEU A 9 48.01 -23.65 -19.30
C LEU A 9 46.70 -22.94 -19.72
N PHE A 10 46.14 -23.34 -20.87
CA PHE A 10 45.00 -24.26 -21.00
C PHE A 10 43.71 -23.60 -20.46
N ILE A 11 42.83 -23.01 -21.28
CA ILE A 11 41.96 -23.66 -22.29
C ILE A 11 41.40 -24.98 -21.78
N PHE A 12 40.29 -24.88 -21.06
CA PHE A 12 39.28 -25.89 -20.78
C PHE A 12 38.05 -25.06 -20.34
N PHE A 13 36.91 -24.96 -21.02
CA PHE A 13 36.29 -25.75 -22.07
C PHE A 13 35.34 -24.84 -22.86
N LEU A 14 35.54 -24.73 -24.17
CA LEU A 14 34.45 -24.60 -25.13
C LEU A 14 34.22 -26.00 -25.69
N ILE A 15 33.23 -26.71 -25.16
CA ILE A 15 32.58 -27.81 -25.87
C ILE A 15 31.12 -27.42 -26.06
N SER A 16 30.81 -27.18 -27.32
CA SER A 16 29.49 -27.06 -27.91
C SER A 16 28.72 -28.38 -27.83
N CYS A 17 27.42 -28.28 -27.55
CA CYS A 17 26.35 -29.10 -28.12
C CYS A 17 25.04 -28.32 -27.90
N ASN A 18 24.58 -27.53 -28.87
CA ASN A 18 23.73 -27.93 -29.99
C ASN A 18 22.41 -28.57 -29.52
N GLY A 19 21.36 -27.74 -29.47
CA GLY A 19 20.00 -28.12 -29.13
C GLY A 19 19.04 -26.95 -29.36
N ASN A 20 18.52 -26.87 -30.59
CA ASN A 20 17.27 -26.23 -31.01
C ASN A 20 16.87 -24.83 -30.50
N SER A 21 16.75 -23.93 -31.49
CA SER A 21 15.68 -22.94 -31.64
C SER A 21 15.32 -22.05 -30.44
N ALA A 22 15.82 -20.82 -30.46
CA ALA A 22 14.97 -19.63 -30.46
C ALA A 22 15.85 -18.43 -30.79
N ASN A 23 15.45 -17.63 -31.78
CA ASN A 23 15.93 -16.25 -31.89
C ASN A 23 15.62 -15.57 -30.55
N GLN A 24 16.63 -15.34 -29.70
CA GLN A 24 16.50 -14.39 -28.61
C GLN A 24 16.49 -12.99 -29.23
N ARG A 25 15.33 -12.62 -29.78
CA ARG A 25 14.93 -11.22 -29.76
C ARG A 25 14.93 -10.86 -28.29
N THR A 26 15.83 -9.98 -27.89
CA THR A 26 15.63 -9.20 -26.68
C THR A 26 14.37 -8.38 -26.96
N GLU A 27 13.21 -8.92 -26.58
CA GLU A 27 12.04 -8.08 -26.42
C GLU A 27 12.39 -7.11 -25.31
N VAL A 28 12.59 -5.85 -25.71
CA VAL A 28 12.47 -4.76 -24.77
C VAL A 28 11.02 -4.83 -24.31
N ILE A 29 10.82 -5.28 -23.07
CA ILE A 29 9.53 -5.15 -22.39
C ILE A 29 9.35 -3.64 -22.17
N THR A 30 8.87 -2.94 -23.18
CA THR A 30 8.23 -1.64 -23.02
C THR A 30 6.81 -1.93 -22.61
N ASP A 31 6.58 -2.13 -21.32
CA ASP A 31 5.31 -1.81 -20.67
C ASP A 31 5.49 -1.88 -19.15
N SER A 32 5.18 -0.77 -18.48
CA SER A 32 4.74 -0.72 -17.07
C SER A 32 5.77 -0.86 -15.94
N TYR A 33 7.05 -0.52 -16.15
CA TYR A 33 8.03 -0.59 -15.05
C TYR A 33 7.92 0.58 -14.04
N PHE A 34 7.53 0.20 -12.82
CA PHE A 34 7.77 0.83 -11.52
C PHE A 34 6.92 2.04 -11.08
N PHE A 35 5.65 1.80 -10.76
CA PHE A 35 5.22 2.25 -9.43
C PHE A 35 5.62 1.14 -8.46
N GLN A 36 6.74 1.30 -7.76
CA GLN A 36 7.07 0.40 -6.66
C GLN A 36 5.96 0.56 -5.64
N LYS A 37 5.08 -0.44 -5.57
CA LYS A 37 4.06 -0.54 -4.54
C LYS A 37 4.79 -0.67 -3.22
N ASN A 38 4.79 0.37 -2.40
CA ASN A 38 5.35 0.26 -1.07
C ASN A 38 4.41 -0.60 -0.23
N THR A 39 5.01 -1.40 0.64
CA THR A 39 4.30 -2.20 1.61
C THR A 39 4.75 -1.75 2.99
N PHE A 40 3.81 -1.23 3.76
CA PHE A 40 4.04 -0.71 5.10
C PHE A 40 3.49 -1.67 6.14
N ASN A 41 4.23 -1.91 7.21
CA ASN A 41 3.73 -2.56 8.40
C ASN A 41 3.11 -1.48 9.29
N MET A 42 1.81 -1.63 9.57
CA MET A 42 1.07 -0.73 10.41
C MET A 42 0.96 -1.28 11.82
N ASN A 43 1.30 -0.46 12.80
CA ASN A 43 0.91 -0.65 14.20
C ASN A 43 -0.05 0.49 14.58
N LEU A 44 -1.31 0.15 14.86
CA LEU A 44 -2.34 1.09 15.33
C LEU A 44 -2.85 0.63 16.70
N TYR A 45 -2.61 1.43 17.73
CA TYR A 45 -3.10 1.20 19.08
C TYR A 45 -4.32 2.05 19.36
N LYS A 46 -5.36 1.42 19.94
CA LYS A 46 -6.54 2.09 20.47
C LYS A 46 -6.63 1.79 21.96
N CYS A 47 -6.39 2.79 22.78
CA CYS A 47 -6.33 2.65 24.24
C CYS A 47 -7.65 3.03 24.89
N ASN A 48 -8.04 2.29 25.93
CA ASN A 48 -9.25 2.54 26.70
C ASN A 48 -9.11 3.77 27.62
N SER A 49 -7.89 4.25 27.84
CA SER A 49 -7.55 5.44 28.61
C SER A 49 -6.33 6.15 28.01
N PRO A 50 -6.17 7.47 28.24
CA PRO A 50 -5.00 8.22 27.78
C PRO A 50 -3.69 7.58 28.25
N ASN A 51 -2.72 7.40 27.35
CA ASN A 51 -1.43 6.79 27.66
C ASN A 51 -0.26 7.69 27.22
N GLN A 52 0.59 8.11 28.17
CA GLN A 52 1.73 8.99 27.88
C GLN A 52 3.05 8.24 27.62
N ASN A 53 3.04 6.90 27.70
CA ASN A 53 4.25 6.09 27.68
C ASN A 53 4.63 5.57 26.27
N PHE A 54 3.90 5.96 25.22
CA PHE A 54 4.29 5.65 23.85
C PHE A 54 5.55 6.43 23.46
N ASN A 55 6.48 5.76 22.77
CA ASN A 55 7.70 6.40 22.31
C ASN A 55 7.43 7.46 21.22
N SER A 56 8.38 8.35 20.98
CA SER A 56 8.22 9.47 20.04
C SER A 56 8.17 9.09 18.56
N THR A 57 8.36 7.81 18.21
CA THR A 57 8.23 7.34 16.81
C THR A 57 6.79 7.11 16.40
N TYR A 58 5.85 7.13 17.35
CA TYR A 58 4.42 7.07 17.11
C TYR A 58 3.83 8.45 16.93
N LYS A 59 2.97 8.60 15.91
CA LYS A 59 2.01 9.69 15.85
C LYS A 59 0.89 9.45 16.84
N LYS A 60 0.30 10.50 17.39
CA LYS A 60 -0.68 10.39 18.48
C LYS A 60 -1.85 11.34 18.31
N THR A 61 -3.01 10.93 18.78
CA THR A 61 -4.16 11.84 18.91
C THR A 61 -3.94 12.81 20.07
N SER A 62 -4.58 13.99 20.03
CA SER A 62 -4.43 15.04 21.05
C SER A 62 -4.88 14.60 22.46
N ASP A 63 -5.78 13.63 22.53
CA ASP A 63 -6.29 13.04 23.78
C ASP A 63 -5.45 11.85 24.28
N PHE A 64 -4.36 11.49 23.57
CA PHE A 64 -3.47 10.37 23.89
C PHE A 64 -4.18 9.01 23.96
N SER A 65 -5.29 8.84 23.24
CA SER A 65 -6.04 7.58 23.22
C SER A 65 -5.68 6.68 22.04
N ASN A 66 -5.12 7.21 20.95
CA ASN A 66 -4.73 6.43 19.79
C ASN A 66 -3.30 6.76 19.34
N PHE A 67 -2.59 5.73 18.89
CA PHE A 67 -1.20 5.82 18.44
C PHE A 67 -1.02 5.04 17.16
N TYR A 68 -0.29 5.61 16.21
CA TYR A 68 -0.10 5.01 14.91
C TYR A 68 1.32 5.17 14.39
N LYS A 69 1.81 4.13 13.70
CA LYS A 69 3.09 4.10 13.01
C LYS A 69 3.00 3.22 11.76
N PHE A 70 3.52 3.73 10.63
CA PHE A 70 3.94 2.91 9.49
C PHE A 70 5.45 2.67 9.55
N SER A 71 5.86 1.49 9.09
CA SER A 71 7.26 1.09 8.99
C SER A 71 7.45 0.17 7.79
N GLU A 72 8.50 0.36 7.00
CA GLU A 72 8.88 -0.61 5.95
C GLU A 72 9.49 -1.89 6.54
N LEU A 73 10.00 -1.83 7.78
CA LEU A 73 10.53 -2.99 8.49
C LEU A 73 9.37 -3.85 9.03
N ILE A 74 9.47 -5.17 8.82
CA ILE A 74 8.47 -6.15 9.27
C ILE A 74 8.59 -6.33 10.78
N GLU A 75 7.90 -5.48 11.52
CA GLU A 75 7.86 -5.51 12.98
C GLU A 75 6.43 -5.29 13.46
N LYS A 76 5.82 -6.37 13.97
CA LYS A 76 4.63 -6.27 14.81
C LYS A 76 5.10 -5.92 16.22
N ASP A 77 4.68 -4.76 16.71
CA ASP A 77 5.08 -4.29 18.02
C ASP A 77 4.35 -5.09 19.12
N GLU A 78 4.89 -5.03 20.34
CA GLU A 78 4.31 -5.72 21.49
C GLU A 78 2.97 -5.12 21.91
N GLY A 79 2.12 -5.93 22.54
CA GLY A 79 0.89 -5.42 23.14
C GLY A 79 1.18 -4.42 24.25
N VAL A 80 0.35 -3.38 24.38
CA VAL A 80 0.42 -2.41 25.47
C VAL A 80 -0.83 -2.58 26.32
N ASP A 81 -0.66 -2.60 27.66
CA ASP A 81 -1.77 -2.73 28.60
C ASP A 81 -2.84 -1.67 28.36
N ASN A 82 -4.11 -2.09 28.46
CA ASN A 82 -5.29 -1.28 28.18
C ASN A 82 -5.40 -0.73 26.74
N CYS A 83 -4.62 -1.26 25.80
CA CYS A 83 -4.70 -0.91 24.38
C CYS A 83 -4.98 -2.14 23.51
N VAL A 84 -5.81 -1.95 22.50
CA VAL A 84 -5.99 -2.92 21.41
C VAL A 84 -5.02 -2.58 20.30
N LEU A 85 -4.11 -3.51 19.98
CA LEU A 85 -3.23 -3.41 18.83
C LEU A 85 -3.91 -3.97 17.58
N ILE A 86 -3.98 -3.15 16.55
CA ILE A 86 -4.29 -3.54 15.18
C ILE A 86 -2.98 -3.51 14.40
N TYR A 87 -2.51 -4.70 14.03
CA TYR A 87 -1.35 -4.87 13.16
C TYR A 87 -1.82 -5.33 11.79
N ALA A 88 -1.30 -4.72 10.72
CA ALA A 88 -1.57 -5.16 9.35
C ALA A 88 -0.44 -4.75 8.41
N GLN A 89 -0.17 -5.60 7.41
CA GLN A 89 0.66 -5.23 6.28
C GLN A 89 -0.20 -4.51 5.25
N ILE A 90 0.11 -3.24 5.00
CA ILE A 90 -0.64 -2.33 4.14
C ILE A 90 0.08 -2.14 2.82
N ASN A 91 -0.61 -2.53 1.78
CA ASN A 91 -0.26 -2.39 0.39
C ASN A 91 -0.72 -1.02 -0.12
N GLU A 92 0.23 -0.16 -0.43
CA GLU A 92 -0.04 1.17 -0.97
C GLU A 92 -0.72 1.09 -2.34
N LEU A 93 -1.70 1.97 -2.58
CA LEU A 93 -2.41 2.08 -3.86
C LEU A 93 -2.23 3.44 -4.53
N THR A 94 -1.79 4.48 -3.80
CA THR A 94 -1.51 5.82 -4.36
C THR A 94 -0.10 6.34 -4.03
N PRO A 95 0.96 5.71 -4.57
CA PRO A 95 2.37 6.02 -4.25
C PRO A 95 2.81 7.45 -4.52
N LEU A 96 2.11 8.19 -5.38
CA LEU A 96 2.39 9.62 -5.64
C LEU A 96 1.95 10.56 -4.50
N LYS A 97 1.44 10.00 -3.40
CA LYS A 97 0.86 10.74 -2.26
C LYS A 97 1.52 10.38 -0.93
N GLU A 98 2.67 9.71 -0.95
CA GLU A 98 3.40 9.29 0.25
C GLU A 98 3.75 10.46 1.20
N GLN A 99 3.91 11.68 0.67
CA GLN A 99 4.12 12.88 1.48
C GLN A 99 2.99 13.13 2.50
N LEU A 100 1.78 12.62 2.27
CA LEU A 100 0.66 12.74 3.20
C LEU A 100 0.83 11.85 4.45
N LEU A 101 1.81 10.95 4.45
CA LEU A 101 2.22 10.19 5.64
C LEU A 101 3.09 11.05 6.60
N MET A 102 3.55 12.21 6.14
CA MET A 102 4.37 13.15 6.90
C MET A 102 3.51 14.24 7.55
N GLY A 103 3.93 14.76 8.71
CA GLY A 103 3.19 15.82 9.41
C GLY A 103 1.87 15.36 10.04
N ASP A 104 0.92 16.25 10.24
CA ASP A 104 -0.38 15.89 10.82
C ASP A 104 -1.19 15.01 9.85
N VAL A 105 -1.88 13.99 10.37
CA VAL A 105 -2.51 12.94 9.56
C VAL A 105 -4.00 12.84 9.92
N TYR A 106 -4.87 13.14 8.96
CA TYR A 106 -6.30 12.78 9.03
C TYR A 106 -6.52 11.42 8.36
N MET A 107 -6.74 10.39 9.17
CA MET A 107 -6.83 9.01 8.73
C MET A 107 -8.25 8.46 8.89
N GLU A 108 -8.72 7.77 7.88
CA GLU A 108 -9.91 6.93 7.90
C GLU A 108 -9.51 5.46 7.78
N VAL A 109 -10.00 4.61 8.69
CA VAL A 109 -9.79 3.17 8.64
C VAL A 109 -11.14 2.46 8.61
N SER A 110 -11.44 1.80 7.50
CA SER A 110 -12.61 0.94 7.32
C SER A 110 -12.22 -0.52 7.37
N LYS A 111 -13.00 -1.33 8.08
CA LYS A 111 -12.95 -2.80 7.95
C LYS A 111 -13.84 -3.20 6.81
N CYS A 112 -13.32 -4.04 5.93
CA CYS A 112 -14.02 -4.47 4.73
C CYS A 112 -14.02 -5.99 4.63
N THR A 113 -15.06 -6.53 4.02
CA THR A 113 -15.17 -7.94 3.65
C THR A 113 -15.27 -8.01 2.13
N SER A 114 -14.32 -8.71 1.52
CA SER A 114 -14.32 -9.04 0.10
C SER A 114 -15.41 -10.06 -0.21
N LYS A 115 -15.99 -9.95 -1.40
CA LYS A 115 -16.92 -10.93 -2.00
C LYS A 115 -16.26 -11.73 -3.12
N VAL A 116 -15.01 -11.40 -3.43
CA VAL A 116 -14.24 -11.91 -4.56
C VAL A 116 -12.81 -12.24 -4.11
N GLU A 117 -12.08 -12.97 -4.94
CA GLU A 117 -10.66 -13.26 -4.73
C GLU A 117 -9.81 -11.97 -4.77
N GLU A 118 -8.62 -12.01 -4.17
CA GLU A 118 -7.77 -10.83 -3.97
C GLU A 118 -7.39 -10.13 -5.28
N ASP A 119 -7.03 -10.89 -6.31
CA ASP A 119 -6.70 -10.37 -7.64
C ASP A 119 -7.88 -9.60 -8.27
N ILE A 120 -9.08 -10.17 -8.20
CA ILE A 120 -10.31 -9.54 -8.68
C ILE A 120 -10.65 -8.30 -7.85
N LEU A 121 -10.41 -8.35 -6.52
CA LEU A 121 -10.60 -7.19 -5.66
C LEU A 121 -9.70 -6.04 -6.12
N ILE A 122 -8.40 -6.28 -6.29
CA ILE A 122 -7.43 -5.28 -6.76
C ILE A 122 -7.88 -4.69 -8.10
N ASP A 123 -8.26 -5.53 -9.06
CA ASP A 123 -8.71 -5.06 -10.37
C ASP A 123 -9.97 -4.18 -10.28
N SER A 124 -10.88 -4.51 -9.37
CA SER A 124 -12.10 -3.73 -9.16
C SER A 124 -11.87 -2.37 -8.51
N LEU A 125 -10.70 -2.14 -7.90
CA LEU A 125 -10.30 -0.83 -7.37
C LEU A 125 -9.82 0.12 -8.48
N ASN A 126 -9.39 -0.40 -9.65
CA ASN A 126 -8.80 0.42 -10.72
C ASN A 126 -9.67 1.61 -11.15
N PRO A 127 -11.00 1.51 -11.33
CA PRO A 127 -11.82 2.67 -11.68
C PRO A 127 -11.77 3.78 -10.62
N TYR A 128 -11.72 3.40 -9.34
CA TYR A 128 -11.58 4.36 -8.24
C TYR A 128 -10.18 5.00 -8.22
N LEU A 129 -9.13 4.18 -8.33
CA LEU A 129 -7.75 4.68 -8.34
C LEU A 129 -7.47 5.59 -9.55
N ASN A 130 -8.03 5.28 -10.72
CA ASN A 130 -7.95 6.13 -11.89
C ASN A 130 -8.65 7.47 -11.66
N TYR A 131 -9.83 7.46 -11.04
CA TYR A 131 -10.50 8.70 -10.68
C TYR A 131 -9.63 9.58 -9.75
N LEU A 132 -9.04 9.00 -8.71
CA LEU A 132 -8.17 9.74 -7.79
C LEU A 132 -7.00 10.38 -8.55
N LYS A 133 -6.38 9.62 -9.45
CA LYS A 133 -5.26 10.07 -10.28
C LYS A 133 -5.65 11.17 -11.26
N GLU A 134 -6.71 10.98 -12.04
CA GLU A 134 -7.18 11.92 -13.06
C GLU A 134 -7.61 13.26 -12.47
N ASN A 135 -8.16 13.25 -11.25
CA ASN A 135 -8.62 14.45 -10.55
C ASN A 135 -7.56 15.00 -9.57
N ASN A 136 -6.36 14.42 -9.54
CA ASN A 136 -5.27 14.78 -8.63
C ASN A 136 -5.75 14.93 -7.17
N VAL A 137 -6.55 13.95 -6.71
CA VAL A 137 -7.08 13.94 -5.35
C VAL A 137 -5.93 13.80 -4.36
N GLN A 138 -5.90 14.63 -3.31
CA GLN A 138 -4.90 14.57 -2.25
C GLN A 138 -5.31 13.54 -1.19
N VAL A 139 -5.18 12.26 -1.56
CA VAL A 139 -5.42 11.13 -0.67
C VAL A 139 -4.37 10.05 -0.87
N TRP A 140 -3.77 9.63 0.23
CA TRP A 140 -2.99 8.41 0.29
C TRP A 140 -3.95 7.25 0.63
N THR A 141 -3.93 6.18 -0.16
CA THR A 141 -4.81 5.03 0.03
C THR A 141 -3.97 3.76 0.08
N GLY A 142 -4.29 2.89 1.02
CA GLY A 142 -3.72 1.56 1.12
C GLY A 142 -4.75 0.54 1.58
N ILE A 143 -4.53 -0.73 1.25
CA ILE A 143 -5.34 -1.84 1.75
C ILE A 143 -4.46 -2.88 2.44
N SER A 144 -4.98 -3.58 3.45
CA SER A 144 -4.26 -4.74 3.97
C SER A 144 -4.35 -5.93 3.04
N ASN A 145 -3.48 -6.93 3.23
CA ASN A 145 -3.70 -8.26 2.66
C ASN A 145 -5.06 -8.83 3.13
N LEU A 146 -5.65 -9.70 2.32
CA LEU A 146 -6.88 -10.40 2.70
C LEU A 146 -6.57 -11.50 3.72
N GLU A 147 -7.28 -11.46 4.85
CA GLU A 147 -7.29 -12.53 5.84
C GLU A 147 -8.72 -13.03 6.02
N LYS A 148 -9.02 -14.25 5.53
CA LYS A 148 -10.37 -14.84 5.56
C LYS A 148 -11.41 -13.86 5.00
N ASP A 149 -11.17 -13.37 3.79
CA ASP A 149 -11.96 -12.37 3.08
C ASP A 149 -12.00 -10.97 3.71
N ASN A 150 -11.38 -10.75 4.86
CA ASN A 150 -11.38 -9.44 5.52
C ASN A 150 -10.10 -8.66 5.19
N PHE A 151 -10.24 -7.35 5.01
CA PHE A 151 -9.11 -6.45 4.84
C PHE A 151 -9.42 -5.07 5.44
N LEU A 152 -8.38 -4.31 5.71
CA LEU A 152 -8.48 -2.89 6.08
C LEU A 152 -8.37 -2.05 4.82
N TRP A 153 -9.24 -1.06 4.68
CA TRP A 153 -9.09 0.04 3.73
C TRP A 153 -8.72 1.28 4.52
N ILE A 154 -7.58 1.87 4.19
CA ILE A 154 -7.04 3.06 4.85
C ILE A 154 -6.98 4.20 3.84
N ASN A 155 -7.52 5.35 4.22
CA ASN A 155 -7.31 6.61 3.51
C ASN A 155 -6.67 7.62 4.46
N ILE A 156 -5.67 8.34 3.98
CA ILE A 156 -5.06 9.48 4.67
C ILE A 156 -5.24 10.70 3.78
N TRP A 157 -5.96 11.68 4.29
CA TRP A 157 -6.32 12.89 3.57
C TRP A 157 -5.41 14.05 3.95
N GLU A 158 -5.28 15.01 3.04
CA GLU A 158 -4.60 16.29 3.34
C GLU A 158 -5.21 17.00 4.56
N SER A 159 -6.53 16.98 4.69
CA SER A 159 -7.26 17.49 5.84
C SER A 159 -8.69 16.96 5.86
N GLU A 160 -9.36 17.10 7.01
CA GLU A 160 -10.81 16.83 7.13
C GLU A 160 -11.63 17.73 6.18
N GLU A 161 -11.31 19.03 6.13
CA GLU A 161 -12.01 19.99 5.26
C GLU A 161 -11.89 19.60 3.78
N TYR A 162 -10.69 19.22 3.34
CA TYR A 162 -10.46 18.75 1.97
C TYR A 162 -11.28 17.50 1.66
N ARG A 163 -11.30 16.54 2.59
CA ARG A 163 -12.08 15.30 2.49
C ARG A 163 -13.58 15.59 2.35
N GLU A 164 -14.12 16.49 3.16
CA GLU A 164 -15.54 16.85 3.11
C GLU A 164 -15.91 17.52 1.78
N LYS A 165 -15.09 18.46 1.32
CA LYS A 165 -15.29 19.13 0.03
C LYS A 165 -15.31 18.12 -1.12
N LEU A 166 -14.34 17.20 -1.15
CA LEU A 166 -14.27 16.18 -2.19
C LEU A 166 -15.49 15.26 -2.16
N LEU A 167 -15.96 14.84 -0.98
CA LEU A 167 -17.14 13.99 -0.89
C LEU A 167 -18.42 14.67 -1.40
N LEU A 168 -18.57 15.97 -1.15
CA LEU A 168 -19.66 16.75 -1.72
C LEU A 168 -19.57 16.78 -3.25
N GLU A 169 -18.37 16.98 -3.81
CA GLU A 169 -18.15 16.92 -5.26
C GLU A 169 -18.43 15.51 -5.83
N TRP A 170 -17.97 14.47 -5.12
CA TRP A 170 -18.13 13.07 -5.50
C TRP A 170 -19.59 12.66 -5.58
N VAL A 171 -20.38 12.94 -4.53
CA VAL A 171 -21.82 12.62 -4.47
C VAL A 171 -22.59 13.28 -5.61
N ASN A 172 -22.14 14.45 -6.06
CA ASN A 172 -22.76 15.19 -7.17
C ASN A 172 -22.23 14.79 -8.56
N SER A 173 -21.23 13.90 -8.64
CA SER A 173 -20.65 13.48 -9.92
C SER A 173 -21.44 12.35 -10.59
N ASN A 174 -21.55 12.38 -11.92
CA ASN A 174 -22.25 11.32 -12.68
C ASN A 174 -21.54 9.95 -12.61
N ASN A 175 -20.22 9.94 -12.34
CA ASN A 175 -19.41 8.74 -12.34
C ASN A 175 -19.37 8.03 -10.97
N SER A 176 -19.66 8.73 -9.87
CA SER A 176 -19.59 8.17 -8.51
C SER A 176 -20.50 6.97 -8.33
N GLY A 177 -21.73 7.03 -8.84
CA GLY A 177 -22.69 5.93 -8.75
C GLY A 177 -22.22 4.68 -9.48
N LYS A 178 -21.49 4.82 -10.60
CA LYS A 178 -20.93 3.68 -11.33
C LYS A 178 -19.76 3.07 -10.57
N ILE A 179 -18.83 3.90 -10.09
CA ILE A 179 -17.66 3.44 -9.32
C ILE A 179 -18.11 2.77 -8.01
N ALA A 180 -19.05 3.37 -7.29
CA ALA A 180 -19.62 2.80 -6.08
C ALA A 180 -20.28 1.44 -6.33
N LYS A 181 -21.02 1.27 -7.44
CA LYS A 181 -21.60 -0.03 -7.81
C LYS A 181 -20.55 -1.09 -8.07
N THR A 182 -19.48 -0.76 -8.78
CA THR A 182 -18.35 -1.68 -9.02
C THR A 182 -17.70 -2.09 -7.70
N LEU A 183 -17.38 -1.13 -6.84
CA LEU A 183 -16.77 -1.41 -5.54
C LEU A 183 -17.70 -2.28 -4.64
N MET A 184 -18.99 -1.97 -4.60
CA MET A 184 -19.98 -2.73 -3.81
C MET A 184 -20.19 -4.17 -4.30
N ALA A 185 -19.94 -4.44 -5.59
CA ALA A 185 -19.98 -5.78 -6.13
C ALA A 185 -18.80 -6.62 -5.62
N SER A 186 -17.65 -6.00 -5.39
CA SER A 186 -16.42 -6.68 -4.95
C SER A 186 -16.24 -6.72 -3.44
N ALA A 187 -16.68 -5.70 -2.70
CA ALA A 187 -16.49 -5.62 -1.25
C ALA A 187 -17.59 -4.82 -0.55
N VAL A 188 -17.73 -5.03 0.75
CA VAL A 188 -18.55 -4.20 1.64
C VAL A 188 -17.68 -3.72 2.78
N CYS A 189 -17.76 -2.42 3.10
CA CYS A 189 -16.98 -1.81 4.16
C CYS A 189 -17.88 -1.21 5.24
N GLU A 190 -17.45 -1.32 6.49
CA GLU A 190 -18.03 -0.59 7.61
C GLU A 190 -17.72 0.91 7.51
N ASN A 191 -18.52 1.72 8.20
CA ASN A 191 -18.21 3.14 8.37
C ASN A 191 -16.80 3.30 8.95
N PRO A 192 -15.98 4.21 8.40
CA PRO A 192 -14.60 4.35 8.85
C PRO A 192 -14.55 4.86 10.29
N SER A 193 -13.59 4.35 11.05
CA SER A 193 -13.10 5.08 12.22
C SER A 193 -12.18 6.19 11.74
N THR A 194 -12.37 7.41 12.24
CA THR A 194 -11.57 8.57 11.88
C THR A 194 -10.59 8.93 12.99
N TYR A 195 -9.40 9.39 12.60
CA TYR A 195 -8.33 9.78 13.51
C TYR A 195 -7.65 11.05 13.03
N LEU A 196 -7.36 11.95 13.96
CA LEU A 196 -6.47 13.09 13.74
C LEU A 196 -5.20 12.89 14.55
N PHE A 197 -4.13 12.48 13.88
CA PHE A 197 -2.83 12.25 14.49
C PHE A 197 -1.92 13.46 14.29
N LEU A 198 -1.19 13.80 15.35
CA LEU A 198 -0.16 14.85 15.44
C LEU A 198 1.23 14.20 15.58
#